data_AF-A0A7S0G5V7-F1
#
_entry.id   AF-A0A7S0G5V7-F1
#
_cell.length_a   1.000
_cell.length_b   1.000
_cell.length_c   1.000
_cell.angle_alpha   90.00
_cell.angle_beta   90.00
_cell.angle_gamma   90.00
#
_symmetry.space_group_name_H-M   'P 1'
#
loop_
_entity.id
_entity.type
_entity.pdbx_description
1 polymer ?
#
loop_
_entity_poly.entity_id
_entity_poly.type
_entity_poly.pdbx_seq_one_letter_code
_entity_poly.pdbx_strand_id
1 'polypeptide(L)'
;LGGASSRAFCQRRRDAQVMKRARSNVVRYAEKEETFDEVAARAAEIKEVIDGLKKFRQRIIDDTTSLAKKIKAPQKKLKEALAKHPDILKIDSSLIELEKELNELGYGQ
;
A
#
# COMPACT_ATOMS: atom_id res chain seq x y z
N LEU A 1 48.28 42.70 -26.70
CA LEU A 1 46.81 42.55 -26.66
C LEU A 1 46.48 41.33 -27.51
N GLY A 2 46.30 40.13 -26.96
CA GLY A 2 45.04 39.69 -26.36
C GLY A 2 44.63 38.37 -27.01
N GLY A 3 45.44 37.32 -26.84
CA GLY A 3 45.21 35.98 -27.41
C GLY A 3 44.67 34.98 -26.38
N ALA A 4 43.94 35.45 -25.36
CA ALA A 4 43.37 34.56 -24.37
C ALA A 4 42.00 34.04 -24.86
N SER A 5 42.06 32.82 -25.40
CA SER A 5 41.24 31.74 -24.86
C SER A 5 39.81 31.55 -25.38
N SER A 6 39.69 31.27 -26.68
CA SER A 6 38.51 30.56 -27.22
C SER A 6 38.34 29.17 -26.58
N ARG A 7 39.45 28.47 -26.29
CA ARG A 7 39.42 27.18 -25.56
C ARG A 7 38.88 27.30 -24.14
N ALA A 8 39.26 28.28 -23.33
CA ALA A 8 38.69 28.42 -21.99
C ALA A 8 37.24 28.93 -22.01
N PHE A 9 36.81 29.61 -23.07
CA PHE A 9 35.40 29.96 -23.23
C PHE A 9 34.54 28.71 -23.51
N CYS A 10 34.99 27.85 -24.43
CA CYS A 10 34.31 26.57 -24.72
C CYS A 10 34.35 25.59 -23.54
N GLN A 11 35.47 25.55 -22.79
CA GLN A 11 35.59 24.66 -21.63
C GLN A 11 34.64 25.09 -20.50
N ARG A 12 34.59 26.38 -20.15
CA ARG A 12 33.68 26.91 -19.12
C ARG A 12 32.21 26.68 -19.43
N ARG A 13 31.81 26.75 -20.72
CA ARG A 13 30.42 26.46 -21.13
C ARG A 13 30.07 24.98 -20.93
N ARG A 14 30.99 24.07 -21.24
CA ARG A 14 30.79 22.62 -20.99
C ARG A 14 30.71 22.33 -19.50
N ASP A 15 31.62 22.87 -18.70
CA ASP A 15 31.66 22.64 -17.26
C ASP A 15 30.38 23.18 -16.58
N ALA A 16 29.89 24.36 -17.00
CA ALA A 16 28.63 24.91 -16.52
C ALA A 16 27.41 24.04 -16.91
N GLN A 17 27.43 23.41 -18.08
CA GLN A 17 26.36 22.52 -18.53
C GLN A 17 26.36 21.19 -17.78
N VAL A 18 27.54 20.64 -17.45
CA VAL A 18 27.72 19.47 -16.59
C VAL A 18 27.23 19.75 -15.17
N MET A 19 27.60 20.89 -14.59
CA MET A 19 27.17 21.29 -13.24
C MET A 19 25.64 21.48 -13.13
N LYS A 20 25.00 22.06 -14.16
CA LYS A 20 23.53 22.17 -14.21
C LYS A 20 22.85 20.80 -14.27
N ARG A 21 23.42 19.87 -15.04
CA ARG A 21 22.90 18.49 -15.17
C ARG A 21 23.10 17.69 -13.88
N ALA A 22 24.25 17.84 -13.23
CA ALA A 22 24.53 17.24 -11.93
C ALA A 22 23.57 17.74 -10.86
N ARG A 23 23.35 19.06 -10.75
CA ARG A 23 22.34 19.64 -9.84
C ARG A 23 20.93 19.12 -10.11
N SER A 24 20.54 19.04 -11.39
CA SER A 24 19.22 18.48 -11.76
C SER A 24 19.08 16.99 -11.44
N ASN A 25 20.17 16.23 -11.47
CA ASN A 25 20.17 14.83 -11.05
C ASN A 25 20.07 14.71 -9.52
N VAL A 26 20.85 15.50 -8.76
CA VAL A 26 20.82 15.48 -7.29
C VAL A 26 19.42 15.78 -6.74
N VAL A 27 18.70 16.73 -7.35
CA VAL A 27 17.29 17.02 -6.97
C VAL A 27 16.38 15.80 -7.22
N ARG A 28 16.59 15.05 -8.30
CA ARG A 28 15.80 13.85 -8.63
C ARG A 28 16.06 12.64 -7.73
N TYR A 29 17.23 12.56 -7.10
CA TYR A 29 17.55 11.45 -6.19
C TYR A 29 17.07 11.69 -4.76
N ALA A 30 16.84 12.95 -4.35
CA ALA A 30 16.38 13.28 -3.00
C ALA A 30 14.87 13.02 -2.79
N GLU A 31 14.04 13.20 -3.82
CA GLU A 31 12.58 12.96 -3.70
C GLU A 31 12.20 11.48 -3.55
N LYS A 32 13.14 10.56 -3.81
CA LYS A 32 12.88 9.13 -3.87
C LYS A 32 13.04 8.40 -2.53
N GLU A 33 13.75 8.99 -1.56
CA GLU A 33 14.02 8.31 -0.29
C GLU A 33 12.94 8.57 0.78
N GLU A 34 12.25 9.72 0.78
CA GLU A 34 11.22 10.00 1.79
C GLU A 34 9.88 9.28 1.53
N THR A 35 9.59 8.91 0.27
CA THR A 35 8.32 8.25 -0.09
C THR A 35 8.28 6.76 0.25
N PHE A 36 9.43 6.13 0.49
CA PHE A 36 9.50 4.69 0.73
C PHE A 36 9.01 4.31 2.13
N ASP A 37 9.33 5.14 3.13
CA ASP A 37 8.93 4.92 4.52
C ASP A 37 7.42 5.16 4.74
N GLU A 38 6.84 6.16 4.07
CA GLU A 38 5.39 6.42 4.12
C GLU A 38 4.58 5.28 3.49
N VAL A 39 5.05 4.76 2.35
CA VAL A 39 4.41 3.63 1.67
C VAL A 39 4.53 2.34 2.48
N ALA A 40 5.67 2.10 3.13
CA ALA A 40 5.86 0.98 4.04
C ALA A 40 4.98 1.09 5.30
N ALA A 41 4.88 2.28 5.89
CA ALA A 41 3.99 2.56 7.03
C ALA A 41 2.52 2.32 6.65
N ARG A 42 2.09 2.82 5.49
CA ARG A 42 0.74 2.61 4.96
C ARG A 42 0.44 1.13 4.74
N ALA A 43 1.38 0.37 4.18
CA ALA A 43 1.22 -1.07 4.00
C ALA A 43 1.12 -1.83 5.33
N ALA A 44 1.85 -1.39 6.36
CA ALA A 44 1.75 -1.96 7.71
C ALA A 44 0.38 -1.68 8.36
N GLU A 45 -0.12 -0.44 8.25
CA GLU A 45 -1.46 -0.06 8.72
C GLU A 45 -2.54 -0.91 8.06
N ILE A 46 -2.49 -1.05 6.73
CA ILE A 46 -3.46 -1.85 5.96
C ILE A 46 -3.46 -3.32 6.45
N LYS A 47 -2.27 -3.90 6.71
CA LYS A 47 -2.17 -5.26 7.23
C LYS A 47 -2.80 -5.41 8.61
N GLU A 48 -2.57 -4.45 9.50
CA GLU A 48 -3.17 -4.48 10.84
C GLU A 48 -4.71 -4.39 10.76
N VAL A 49 -5.23 -3.52 9.88
CA VAL A 49 -6.67 -3.39 9.65
C VAL A 49 -7.24 -4.69 9.06
N ILE A 50 -6.57 -5.31 8.08
CA ILE A 50 -6.96 -6.60 7.50
C ILE A 50 -7.04 -7.68 8.59
N ASP A 51 -6.04 -7.77 9.47
CA ASP A 51 -6.04 -8.74 10.56
C ASP A 51 -7.16 -8.47 11.57
N GLY A 52 -7.44 -7.20 11.88
CA GLY A 52 -8.56 -6.78 12.72
C GLY A 52 -9.91 -7.22 12.13
N LEU A 53 -10.11 -6.96 10.84
CA LEU A 53 -11.33 -7.34 10.10
C LEU A 53 -11.50 -8.86 10.04
N LYS A 54 -10.42 -9.62 9.81
CA LYS A 54 -10.44 -11.09 9.84
C LYS A 54 -10.84 -11.64 11.21
N LYS A 55 -10.29 -11.08 12.30
CA LYS A 55 -10.68 -11.43 13.67
C LYS A 55 -12.14 -11.11 13.95
N PHE A 56 -12.63 -9.95 13.49
CA PHE A 56 -14.03 -9.57 13.67
C PHE A 56 -14.97 -10.50 12.91
N ARG A 57 -14.64 -10.89 11.68
CA ARG A 57 -15.35 -11.90 10.90
C ARG A 57 -15.42 -13.24 11.63
N GLN A 58 -14.30 -13.71 12.20
CA GLN A 58 -14.27 -14.95 12.98
C GLN A 58 -15.20 -14.89 14.20
N ARG A 59 -15.21 -13.77 14.95
CA ARG A 59 -16.11 -13.60 16.10
C ARG A 59 -17.58 -13.72 15.71
N ILE A 60 -18.00 -13.12 14.60
CA ILE A 60 -19.37 -13.25 14.08
C ILE A 60 -19.69 -14.73 13.77
N ILE A 61 -18.74 -15.45 13.16
CA ILE A 61 -18.91 -16.88 12.87
C ILE A 61 -19.00 -17.70 14.16
N ASP A 62 -18.18 -17.40 15.17
CA ASP A 62 -18.17 -18.10 16.44
C ASP A 62 -19.46 -17.85 17.24
N ASP A 63 -19.96 -16.62 17.24
CA ASP A 63 -21.20 -16.24 17.89
C ASP A 63 -22.40 -16.92 17.22
N THR A 64 -22.49 -16.86 15.90
CA THR A 64 -23.58 -17.49 15.14
C THR A 64 -23.54 -19.02 15.24
N THR A 65 -22.36 -19.63 15.24
CA THR A 65 -22.23 -21.09 15.46
C THR A 65 -22.60 -21.49 16.89
N SER A 66 -22.22 -20.69 17.89
CA SER A 66 -22.60 -20.90 19.29
C SER A 66 -24.11 -20.79 19.47
N LEU A 67 -24.75 -19.79 18.84
CA LEU A 67 -26.21 -19.64 18.83
C LEU A 67 -26.88 -20.83 18.13
N ALA A 68 -26.38 -21.24 16.97
CA ALA A 68 -26.93 -22.38 16.23
C ALA A 68 -26.85 -23.70 17.00
N LYS A 69 -25.77 -23.93 17.76
CA LYS A 69 -25.65 -25.08 18.66
C LYS A 69 -26.71 -25.04 19.76
N LYS A 70 -26.97 -23.87 20.35
CA LYS A 70 -28.02 -23.70 21.38
C LYS A 70 -29.42 -24.00 20.84
N ILE A 71 -29.73 -23.55 19.62
CA ILE A 71 -31.05 -23.76 19.00
C ILE A 71 -31.15 -25.07 18.19
N LYS A 72 -30.11 -25.92 18.21
CA LYS A 72 -30.01 -27.16 17.41
C LYS A 72 -30.32 -26.95 15.91
N ALA A 73 -29.91 -25.81 15.36
CA ALA A 73 -30.16 -25.49 13.96
C ALA A 73 -29.35 -26.43 13.03
N PRO A 74 -29.93 -26.84 11.88
CA PRO A 74 -29.21 -27.65 10.91
C PRO A 74 -28.05 -26.86 10.30
N GLN A 75 -26.88 -27.49 10.17
CA GLN A 75 -25.66 -26.84 9.66
C GLN A 75 -25.83 -26.19 8.28
N LYS A 76 -26.73 -26.72 7.43
CA LYS A 76 -27.05 -26.12 6.13
C LYS A 76 -27.59 -24.70 6.26
N LYS A 77 -28.50 -24.47 7.22
CA LYS A 77 -29.11 -23.15 7.47
C LYS A 77 -28.12 -22.16 8.08
N LEU A 78 -27.20 -22.64 8.92
CA LEU A 78 -26.11 -21.82 9.43
C LEU A 78 -25.21 -21.32 8.30
N LYS A 79 -24.79 -22.20 7.39
CA LYS A 79 -23.94 -21.81 6.25
C LYS A 79 -24.66 -20.80 5.33
N GLU A 80 -25.95 -21.00 5.08
CA GLU A 80 -26.77 -20.04 4.33
C GLU A 80 -26.88 -18.68 5.04
N ALA A 81 -27.06 -18.67 6.36
CA ALA A 81 -27.16 -17.45 7.15
C ALA A 81 -25.83 -16.68 7.21
N LEU A 82 -24.71 -17.39 7.38
CA LEU A 82 -23.37 -16.82 7.34
C LEU A 82 -23.05 -16.19 5.97
N ALA A 83 -23.42 -16.86 4.89
CA ALA A 83 -23.21 -16.36 3.53
C ALA A 83 -24.05 -15.11 3.20
N LYS A 84 -25.20 -14.94 3.87
CA LYS A 84 -26.12 -13.81 3.67
C LYS A 84 -25.96 -12.71 4.74
N HIS A 85 -25.01 -12.84 5.66
CA HIS A 85 -24.86 -11.88 6.74
C HIS A 85 -24.34 -10.54 6.20
N PRO A 86 -25.10 -9.43 6.37
CA PRO A 86 -24.76 -8.15 5.75
C PRO A 86 -23.39 -7.63 6.21
N ASP A 87 -23.02 -7.88 7.47
CA ASP A 87 -21.72 -7.44 7.97
C ASP A 87 -20.56 -8.29 7.43
N ILE A 88 -20.76 -9.60 7.20
CA ILE A 88 -19.72 -10.44 6.60
C ILE A 88 -19.48 -10.01 5.16
N LEU A 89 -20.55 -9.72 4.41
CA LEU A 89 -20.45 -9.23 3.03
C LEU A 89 -19.70 -7.90 2.96
N LYS A 90 -19.99 -6.96 3.87
CA LYS A 90 -19.27 -5.68 3.96
C LYS A 90 -17.80 -5.87 4.32
N ILE A 91 -17.50 -6.72 5.28
CA ILE A 91 -16.12 -7.03 5.68
C ILE A 91 -15.38 -7.65 4.49
N ASP A 92 -15.98 -8.62 3.80
CA ASP A 92 -15.37 -9.28 2.66
C ASP A 92 -15.12 -8.29 1.51
N SER A 93 -16.03 -7.33 1.24
CA SER A 93 -15.76 -6.26 0.27
C SER A 93 -14.62 -5.34 0.69
N SER A 94 -14.57 -4.91 1.95
CA SER A 94 -13.51 -4.04 2.44
C SER A 94 -12.15 -4.75 2.46
N LEU A 95 -12.12 -6.06 2.74
CA LEU A 95 -10.90 -6.86 2.65
C LEU A 95 -10.36 -6.89 1.22
N ILE A 96 -11.23 -7.05 0.22
CA ILE A 96 -10.82 -7.04 -1.19
C ILE A 96 -10.21 -5.69 -1.58
N GLU A 97 -10.83 -4.59 -1.16
CA GLU A 97 -10.32 -3.23 -1.44
C GLU A 97 -8.95 -3.00 -0.78
N LEU A 98 -8.79 -3.39 0.49
CA LEU A 98 -7.54 -3.25 1.22
C LEU A 98 -6.43 -4.16 0.67
N GLU A 99 -6.76 -5.39 0.27
CA GLU A 99 -5.82 -6.30 -0.37
C GLU A 99 -5.38 -5.78 -1.75
N LYS A 100 -6.29 -5.13 -2.48
CA LYS A 100 -5.95 -4.45 -3.74
C LYS A 100 -5.01 -3.27 -3.51
N GLU A 101 -5.30 -2.41 -2.54
CA GLU A 101 -4.41 -1.29 -2.16
C GLU A 101 -3.03 -1.81 -1.76
N LEU A 102 -2.97 -2.90 -0.97
CA LEU A 102 -1.69 -3.51 -0.56
C LEU A 102 -0.90 -4.05 -1.76
N ASN A 103 -1.57 -4.62 -2.76
CA ASN A 103 -0.95 -5.12 -3.98
C ASN A 103 -0.42 -3.97 -4.85
N GLU A 104 -1.16 -2.86 -4.97
CA GLU A 104 -0.73 -1.67 -5.70
C GLU A 104 0.52 -1.03 -5.07
N LEU A 105 0.68 -1.11 -3.74
CA LEU A 105 1.89 -0.68 -3.03
C LEU A 105 3.08 -1.66 -3.19
N GLY A 106 2.91 -2.77 -3.90
CA GLY A 106 3.96 -3.77 -4.12
C GLY A 106 4.21 -4.70 -2.93
N TYR A 107 3.28 -4.74 -1.96
CA TYR A 107 3.33 -5.63 -0.80
C TYR A 107 2.29 -6.77 -0.85
N GLY A 108 1.59 -6.91 -1.99
CA GLY A 108 0.74 -8.07 -2.27
C GLY A 108 1.58 -9.32 -2.42
N GLN A 109 1.27 -10.35 -1.61
CA GLN A 109 1.88 -11.67 -1.73
C GLN A 109 1.07 -12.57 -2.67
#